data_AF-A0A6I5HNP9-F1
#
_entry.id   AF-A0A6I5HNP9-F1
#
_cell.length_a   1.000
_cell.length_b   1.000
_cell.length_c   1.000
_cell.angle_alpha   90.00
_cell.angle_beta   90.00
_cell.angle_gamma   90.00
#
_symmetry.space_group_name_H-M   'P 1'
#
loop_
_entity.id
_entity.type
_entity.pdbx_description
1 polymer ?
#
loop_
_entity_poly.entity_id
_entity_poly.type
_entity_poly.pdbx_seq_one_letter_code
_entity_poly.pdbx_strand_id
1 'polypeptide(L)'
;MPTTALTPDGLDAQAARLHDTAAWQQIITGWDLTAPAPAPAPAPAPGDVPAPGAPCPVSPAAPQELPNPPADWHALLSVPVDQLISDTVRALPPAAPRERPLPGRIGAMLPDRLHTWRRIGQPEVRPSVHLAHARQILTEWGWQNTPYRLRNARGARCICGAMLTAHRLGHGSAETVDRAGAWLIAELRSQGWTGLIGPWNRYPGRTAADALALIDATISRAAHAGQ
;
A
#
# COMPACT_ATOMS: atom_id res chain seq x y z
N MET A 1 -32.62 5.46 -2.34
CA MET A 1 -31.92 5.28 -3.62
C MET A 1 -31.50 3.81 -3.73
N PRO A 2 -31.92 3.06 -4.76
CA PRO A 2 -31.51 1.67 -4.90
C PRO A 2 -30.00 1.63 -5.14
N THR A 3 -29.25 0.98 -4.24
CA THR A 3 -27.82 0.71 -4.42
C THR A 3 -27.69 -0.30 -5.56
N THR A 4 -27.57 0.19 -6.79
CA THR A 4 -27.27 -0.64 -7.96
C THR A 4 -26.06 -1.48 -7.63
N ALA A 5 -26.20 -2.81 -7.68
CA ALA A 5 -25.12 -3.71 -7.29
C ALA A 5 -23.89 -3.43 -8.15
N LEU A 6 -22.83 -2.89 -7.55
CA LEU A 6 -21.57 -2.58 -8.23
C LEU A 6 -21.06 -3.83 -8.95
N THR A 7 -21.08 -3.83 -10.28
CA THR A 7 -20.48 -4.88 -11.11
C THR A 7 -18.96 -4.64 -11.18
N PRO A 8 -18.15 -5.66 -11.51
CA PRO A 8 -16.71 -5.47 -11.70
C PRO A 8 -16.41 -4.36 -12.72
N ASP A 9 -17.08 -4.37 -13.87
CA ASP A 9 -16.92 -3.36 -14.93
C ASP A 9 -17.42 -1.98 -14.47
N GLY A 10 -18.44 -1.93 -13.61
CA GLY A 10 -18.95 -0.70 -13.03
C GLY A 10 -17.97 -0.05 -12.06
N LEU A 11 -17.23 -0.85 -11.27
CA LEU A 11 -16.13 -0.36 -10.44
C LEU A 11 -14.96 0.09 -11.33
N ASP A 12 -14.61 -0.71 -12.32
CA ASP A 12 -13.49 -0.45 -13.23
C ASP A 12 -13.68 0.88 -13.98
N ALA A 13 -14.90 1.13 -14.46
CA ALA A 13 -15.27 2.38 -15.11
C ALA A 13 -15.30 3.58 -14.13
N GLN A 14 -15.64 3.37 -12.86
CA GLN A 14 -15.59 4.44 -11.83
C GLN A 14 -14.15 4.82 -11.52
N ALA A 15 -13.28 3.84 -11.32
CA ALA A 15 -11.85 4.04 -11.09
C ALA A 15 -11.18 4.75 -12.27
N ALA A 16 -11.51 4.36 -13.51
CA ALA A 16 -11.01 5.02 -14.72
C ALA A 16 -11.39 6.50 -14.77
N ARG A 17 -12.66 6.83 -14.49
CA ARG A 17 -13.11 8.23 -14.46
C ARG A 17 -12.41 9.05 -13.40
N LEU A 18 -12.17 8.48 -12.21
CA LEU A 18 -11.43 9.16 -11.16
C LEU A 18 -9.98 9.44 -11.59
N HIS A 19 -9.32 8.44 -12.16
CA HIS A 19 -7.95 8.56 -12.68
C HIS A 19 -7.82 9.69 -13.71
N ASP A 20 -8.84 9.87 -14.56
CA ASP A 20 -8.84 10.89 -15.60
C ASP A 20 -9.15 12.31 -15.07
N THR A 21 -9.43 12.47 -13.77
CA THR A 21 -9.66 13.79 -13.19
C THR A 21 -8.36 14.57 -12.94
N ALA A 22 -8.44 15.90 -13.09
CA ALA A 22 -7.32 16.80 -12.75
C ALA A 22 -6.90 16.70 -11.28
N ALA A 23 -7.84 16.42 -10.37
CA ALA A 23 -7.55 16.19 -8.95
C ALA A 23 -6.68 14.95 -8.74
N TRP A 24 -6.94 13.87 -9.49
CA TRP A 24 -6.05 12.72 -9.51
C TRP A 24 -4.69 13.09 -10.09
N GLN A 25 -4.65 13.77 -11.24
CA GLN A 25 -3.39 14.21 -11.84
C GLN A 25 -2.54 15.07 -10.89
N GLN A 26 -3.15 15.89 -10.04
CA GLN A 26 -2.46 16.67 -9.00
C GLN A 26 -1.84 15.80 -7.90
N ILE A 27 -2.56 14.76 -7.45
CA ILE A 27 -2.04 13.76 -6.51
C ILE A 27 -0.82 13.05 -7.11
N ILE A 28 -0.79 12.88 -8.44
CA ILE A 28 0.26 12.15 -9.13
C ILE A 28 1.45 13.00 -9.58
N THR A 29 1.27 14.29 -9.88
CA THR A 29 2.38 15.19 -10.29
C THR A 29 3.42 15.42 -9.20
N GLY A 30 3.15 15.09 -7.94
CA GLY A 30 4.15 15.11 -6.86
C GLY A 30 5.05 13.88 -6.80
N TRP A 31 4.86 12.89 -7.69
CA TRP A 31 5.51 11.57 -7.59
C TRP A 31 6.98 11.54 -7.99
N ASP A 32 7.42 12.46 -8.85
CA ASP A 32 8.84 12.58 -9.21
C ASP A 32 9.70 13.07 -8.03
N LEU A 33 9.06 13.60 -6.96
CA LEU A 33 9.73 14.13 -5.77
C LEU A 33 9.84 13.10 -4.62
N THR A 34 9.19 11.94 -4.71
CA THR A 34 9.19 10.89 -3.66
C THR A 34 9.79 9.55 -4.09
N ALA A 35 10.17 9.41 -5.36
CA ALA A 35 11.06 8.31 -5.76
C ALA A 35 12.46 8.54 -5.14
N PRO A 36 13.09 7.51 -4.54
CA PRO A 36 14.49 7.63 -4.12
C PRO A 36 15.33 8.04 -5.34
N ALA A 37 16.07 9.13 -5.22
CA ALA A 37 17.00 9.53 -6.27
C ALA A 37 17.92 8.34 -6.60
N PRO A 38 18.15 8.01 -7.88
CA PRO A 38 19.06 6.94 -8.24
C PRO A 38 20.42 7.24 -7.61
N ALA A 39 20.89 6.31 -6.76
CA ALA A 39 22.15 6.49 -6.06
C ALA A 39 23.27 6.76 -7.09
N PRO A 40 24.06 7.83 -6.93
CA PRO A 40 25.20 8.05 -7.80
C PRO A 40 26.16 6.86 -7.65
N ALA A 41 26.62 6.34 -8.79
CA ALA A 41 27.60 5.26 -8.83
C ALA A 41 28.85 5.66 -8.00
N PRO A 42 29.42 4.74 -7.21
CA PRO A 42 30.58 5.05 -6.38
C PRO A 42 31.75 5.46 -7.27
N ALA A 43 32.21 6.70 -7.09
CA ALA A 43 33.47 7.16 -7.68
C ALA A 43 34.64 6.36 -7.10
N PRO A 44 35.68 6.05 -7.90
CA PRO A 44 36.87 5.36 -7.39
C PRO A 44 37.60 6.25 -6.38
N ALA A 45 37.94 5.66 -5.24
CA ALA A 45 38.60 6.32 -4.12
C ALA A 45 40.00 6.84 -4.51
N PRO A 46 40.35 8.11 -4.22
CA PRO A 46 41.74 8.54 -4.17
C PRO A 46 42.35 8.15 -2.82
N GLY A 47 43.53 7.52 -2.89
CA GLY A 47 44.23 6.95 -1.76
C GLY A 47 44.84 7.94 -0.76
N ASP A 48 45.24 7.31 0.34
CA ASP A 48 46.03 7.72 1.50
C ASP A 48 47.06 8.87 1.33
N VAL A 49 47.00 9.87 2.24
CA VAL A 49 48.16 10.40 3.02
C VAL A 49 47.66 11.08 4.33
N PRO A 50 48.29 10.90 5.53
CA PRO A 50 47.81 11.46 6.81
C PRO A 50 48.54 12.74 7.33
N ALA A 51 47.75 13.65 7.98
CA ALA A 51 47.94 14.59 9.14
C ALA A 51 49.26 15.42 9.33
N PRO A 52 49.38 16.49 10.20
CA PRO A 52 48.55 16.91 11.36
C PRO A 52 48.39 18.44 11.65
N GLY A 53 47.50 18.82 12.60
CA GLY A 53 47.57 20.12 13.32
C GLY A 53 46.25 20.63 13.94
N ALA A 54 46.07 20.46 15.26
CA ALA A 54 44.98 21.00 16.11
C ALA A 54 45.30 22.44 16.62
N PRO A 55 44.47 23.18 17.43
CA PRO A 55 43.20 22.84 18.11
C PRO A 55 42.07 23.92 18.09
N CYS A 56 40.94 23.57 18.74
CA CYS A 56 39.67 24.30 18.93
C CYS A 56 39.74 25.68 19.63
N PRO A 57 38.61 26.42 19.64
CA PRO A 57 38.05 26.82 20.94
C PRO A 57 36.52 26.61 21.09
N VAL A 58 36.12 26.69 22.35
CA VAL A 58 34.88 26.32 23.04
C VAL A 58 33.65 27.24 22.83
N SER A 59 32.48 26.59 22.91
CA SER A 59 31.05 27.00 23.12
C SER A 59 30.76 28.27 23.97
N PRO A 60 29.56 28.92 23.91
CA PRO A 60 28.31 28.28 24.40
C PRO A 60 26.92 28.72 23.80
N ALA A 61 25.93 27.88 24.12
CA ALA A 61 24.49 28.14 24.36
C ALA A 61 23.45 28.04 23.20
N ALA A 62 22.56 27.06 23.34
CA ALA A 62 21.39 26.72 22.50
C ALA A 62 20.09 27.47 22.95
N PRO A 63 18.93 27.34 22.25
CA PRO A 63 18.09 26.14 22.42
C PRO A 63 17.32 25.61 21.17
N GLN A 64 17.29 24.27 21.11
CA GLN A 64 16.22 23.34 20.68
C GLN A 64 15.73 23.33 19.22
N GLU A 65 16.46 22.61 18.39
CA GLU A 65 15.98 21.99 17.14
C GLU A 65 15.32 20.63 17.47
N LEU A 66 14.17 20.35 16.86
CA LEU A 66 13.49 19.04 16.93
C LEU A 66 14.47 17.93 16.48
N PRO A 67 14.40 16.71 17.06
CA PRO A 67 15.31 15.64 16.68
C PRO A 67 15.12 15.27 15.19
N ASN A 68 16.12 15.67 14.39
CA ASN A 68 16.33 15.16 13.05
C ASN A 68 16.50 13.63 13.10
N PRO A 69 15.94 12.87 12.14
CA PRO A 69 16.21 11.44 12.03
C PRO A 69 17.72 11.20 11.85
N PRO A 70 18.30 10.16 12.47
CA PRO A 70 19.75 10.06 12.62
C PRO A 70 20.42 9.82 11.26
N ALA A 71 21.17 10.82 10.80
CA ALA A 71 22.13 10.68 9.71
C ALA A 71 23.44 9.99 10.18
N ASP A 72 23.57 9.63 11.46
CA ASP A 72 24.79 9.08 12.01
C ASP A 72 24.58 7.74 12.74
N TRP A 73 24.78 6.66 11.99
CA TRP A 73 24.70 5.29 12.49
C TRP A 73 25.85 4.95 13.45
N HIS A 74 26.96 5.69 13.45
CA HIS A 74 28.04 5.49 14.42
C HIS A 74 27.61 5.88 15.84
N ALA A 75 26.73 6.89 15.96
CA ALA A 75 26.17 7.27 17.25
C ALA A 75 25.37 6.12 17.89
N LEU A 76 24.72 5.27 17.09
CA LEU A 76 23.97 4.10 17.56
C LEU A 76 24.89 3.02 18.15
N LEU A 77 26.14 2.90 17.70
CA LEU A 77 27.10 1.93 18.22
C LEU A 77 27.59 2.26 19.63
N SER A 78 27.36 3.49 20.10
CA SER A 78 27.75 3.96 21.43
C SER A 78 26.61 3.87 22.46
N VAL A 79 25.39 3.55 22.02
CA VAL A 79 24.22 3.38 22.89
C VAL A 79 24.15 1.93 23.38
N PRO A 80 23.91 1.68 24.68
CA PRO A 80 23.71 0.33 25.19
C PRO A 80 22.58 -0.40 24.44
N VAL A 81 22.77 -1.70 24.16
CA VAL A 81 21.80 -2.52 23.41
C VAL A 81 20.41 -2.48 24.06
N ASP A 82 20.33 -2.54 25.39
CA ASP A 82 19.06 -2.47 26.13
C ASP A 82 18.31 -1.15 25.90
N GLN A 83 19.06 -0.05 25.77
CA GLN A 83 18.50 1.28 25.52
C GLN A 83 18.05 1.43 24.06
N LEU A 84 18.81 0.90 23.09
CA LEU A 84 18.38 0.80 21.70
C LEU A 84 17.09 -0.03 21.56
N ILE A 85 17.02 -1.17 22.24
CA ILE A 85 15.82 -2.02 22.24
C ILE A 85 14.65 -1.26 22.87
N SER A 86 14.85 -0.63 24.03
CA SER A 86 13.80 0.11 24.73
C SER A 86 13.26 1.27 23.89
N ASP A 87 14.15 2.06 23.29
CA ASP A 87 13.77 3.22 22.49
C ASP A 87 13.13 2.79 21.16
N THR A 88 13.62 1.72 20.53
CA THR A 88 12.98 1.13 19.35
C THR A 88 11.58 0.61 19.67
N VAL A 89 11.42 -0.16 20.76
CA VAL A 89 10.13 -0.68 21.19
C VAL A 89 9.16 0.44 21.57
N ARG A 90 9.65 1.51 22.19
CA ARG A 90 8.84 2.68 22.54
C ARG A 90 8.45 3.51 21.31
N ALA A 91 9.30 3.54 20.28
CA ALA A 91 9.05 4.20 19.01
C ALA A 91 8.18 3.36 18.06
N LEU A 92 7.89 2.09 18.39
CA LEU A 92 6.92 1.31 17.62
C LEU A 92 5.55 2.01 17.68
N PRO A 93 4.86 2.15 16.54
CA PRO A 93 3.48 2.61 16.55
C PRO A 93 2.63 1.71 17.46
N PRO A 94 1.60 2.26 18.12
CA PRO A 94 0.70 1.46 18.93
C PRO A 94 0.17 0.26 18.12
N ALA A 95 0.11 -0.90 18.77
CA ALA A 95 -0.37 -2.12 18.14
C ALA A 95 -1.72 -1.85 17.47
N ALA A 96 -1.81 -2.18 16.18
CA ALA A 96 -3.04 -2.02 15.43
C ALA A 96 -4.19 -2.72 16.21
N PRO A 97 -5.39 -2.11 16.27
CA PRO A 97 -6.56 -2.76 16.86
C PRO A 97 -6.68 -4.18 16.32
N ARG A 98 -6.99 -5.16 17.19
CA ARG A 98 -7.09 -6.56 16.80
C ARG A 98 -8.04 -6.72 15.62
N GLU A 99 -7.47 -6.92 14.44
CA GLU A 99 -8.23 -7.24 13.24
C GLU A 99 -8.80 -8.65 13.43
N ARG A 100 -10.11 -8.79 13.18
CA ARG A 100 -10.75 -10.10 13.24
C ARG A 100 -10.26 -10.90 12.03
N PRO A 101 -9.77 -12.14 12.19
CA PRO A 101 -9.32 -12.93 11.06
C PRO A 101 -10.44 -13.06 10.04
N LEU A 102 -10.06 -13.13 8.76
CA LEU A 102 -11.04 -13.32 7.70
C LEU A 102 -11.89 -14.57 7.99
N PRO A 103 -13.18 -14.54 7.61
CA PRO A 103 -13.96 -15.77 7.56
C PRO A 103 -13.16 -16.86 6.84
N GLY A 104 -13.01 -18.05 7.43
CA GLY A 104 -12.32 -19.16 6.77
C GLY A 104 -12.99 -19.56 5.44
N ARG A 105 -12.54 -20.64 4.79
CA ARG A 105 -12.99 -21.02 3.43
C ARG A 105 -14.51 -21.10 3.23
N ILE A 106 -15.28 -21.51 4.25
CA ILE A 106 -16.74 -21.51 4.20
C ILE A 106 -17.28 -20.08 4.07
N GLY A 107 -16.71 -19.15 4.82
CA GLY A 107 -17.04 -17.74 4.75
C GLY A 107 -16.66 -17.10 3.41
N ALA A 108 -15.58 -17.55 2.77
CA ALA A 108 -15.21 -17.11 1.42
C ALA A 108 -16.32 -17.35 0.38
N MET A 109 -17.10 -18.43 0.55
CA MET A 109 -18.20 -18.80 -0.35
C MET A 109 -19.48 -17.99 -0.10
N LEU A 110 -19.65 -17.38 1.08
CA LEU A 110 -20.86 -16.64 1.44
C LEU A 110 -21.01 -15.36 0.62
N PRO A 111 -22.23 -15.00 0.15
CA PRO A 111 -22.53 -13.69 -0.42
C PRO A 111 -21.96 -12.54 0.41
N ASP A 112 -21.22 -11.62 -0.21
CA ASP A 112 -20.47 -10.62 0.56
C ASP A 112 -21.39 -9.68 1.36
N ARG A 113 -22.66 -9.54 0.96
CA ARG A 113 -23.67 -8.80 1.74
C ARG A 113 -23.84 -9.37 3.15
N LEU A 114 -23.66 -10.68 3.32
CA LEU A 114 -23.69 -11.32 4.64
C LEU A 114 -22.48 -10.96 5.49
N HIS A 115 -21.38 -10.45 4.91
CA HIS A 115 -20.24 -9.98 5.72
C HIS A 115 -20.50 -8.64 6.41
N THR A 116 -21.53 -7.90 5.99
CA THR A 116 -21.88 -6.59 6.58
C THR A 116 -22.19 -6.68 8.09
N TRP A 117 -22.72 -7.81 8.58
CA TRP A 117 -22.94 -8.06 10.01
C TRP A 117 -21.66 -8.16 10.86
N ARG A 118 -20.50 -8.28 10.19
CA ARG A 118 -19.16 -8.42 10.74
C ARG A 118 -18.30 -7.19 10.46
N ARG A 119 -18.93 -6.11 10.00
CA ARG A 119 -18.30 -4.81 9.81
C ARG A 119 -17.80 -4.30 11.17
N ILE A 120 -16.51 -4.51 11.42
CA ILE A 120 -15.78 -4.05 12.60
C ILE A 120 -14.61 -3.13 12.17
N GLY A 121 -14.34 -3.05 10.86
CA GLY A 121 -13.30 -2.18 10.31
C GLY A 121 -13.62 -0.69 10.38
N GLN A 122 -12.64 0.13 10.00
CA GLN A 122 -12.78 1.57 9.95
C GLN A 122 -13.34 2.05 8.60
N PRO A 123 -14.36 2.93 8.61
CA PRO A 123 -14.99 3.41 7.38
C PRO A 123 -14.05 4.27 6.54
N GLU A 124 -13.06 4.92 7.15
CA GLU A 124 -12.04 5.69 6.43
C GLU A 124 -10.68 5.08 6.68
N VAL A 125 -10.08 4.54 5.63
CA VAL A 125 -8.70 4.03 5.65
C VAL A 125 -7.98 4.54 4.41
N ARG A 126 -6.66 4.57 4.48
CA ARG A 126 -5.81 4.90 3.34
C ARG A 126 -5.98 3.85 2.22
N PRO A 127 -5.96 4.24 0.93
CA PRO A 127 -5.93 3.30 -0.20
C PRO A 127 -4.93 2.14 -0.06
N SER A 128 -3.71 2.38 0.42
CA SER A 128 -2.71 1.32 0.65
C SER A 128 -3.17 0.28 1.67
N VAL A 129 -3.79 0.73 2.77
CA VAL A 129 -4.35 -0.14 3.81
C VAL A 129 -5.53 -0.94 3.26
N HIS A 130 -6.41 -0.30 2.48
CA HIS A 130 -7.51 -0.99 1.81
C HIS A 130 -6.99 -2.09 0.86
N LEU A 131 -5.95 -1.79 0.07
CA LEU A 131 -5.31 -2.74 -0.82
C LEU A 131 -4.62 -3.88 -0.06
N ALA A 132 -4.06 -3.62 1.13
CA ALA A 132 -3.50 -4.66 1.99
C ALA A 132 -4.57 -5.67 2.46
N HIS A 133 -5.79 -5.21 2.80
CA HIS A 133 -6.90 -6.12 3.07
C HIS A 133 -7.36 -6.88 1.82
N ALA A 134 -7.40 -6.21 0.66
CA ALA A 134 -7.70 -6.88 -0.60
C ALA A 134 -6.67 -7.97 -0.93
N ARG A 135 -5.38 -7.71 -0.68
CA ARG A 135 -4.30 -8.70 -0.77
C ARG A 135 -4.56 -9.90 0.11
N GLN A 136 -4.86 -9.68 1.40
CA GLN A 136 -5.14 -10.76 2.34
C GLN A 136 -6.29 -11.64 1.86
N ILE A 137 -7.37 -11.04 1.34
CA ILE A 137 -8.50 -11.76 0.77
C ILE A 137 -8.07 -12.63 -0.43
N LEU A 138 -7.26 -12.11 -1.34
CA LEU A 138 -6.77 -12.90 -2.47
C LEU A 138 -5.89 -14.07 -2.02
N THR A 139 -5.05 -13.87 -1.00
CA THR A 139 -4.18 -14.91 -0.46
C THR A 139 -4.99 -16.00 0.25
N GLU A 140 -5.92 -15.63 1.12
CA GLU A 140 -6.65 -16.59 1.95
C GLU A 140 -7.80 -17.27 1.22
N TRP A 141 -8.52 -16.53 0.37
CA TRP A 141 -9.72 -17.02 -0.31
C TRP A 141 -9.47 -17.43 -1.76
N GLY A 142 -8.29 -17.08 -2.27
CA GLY A 142 -7.85 -17.41 -3.61
C GLY A 142 -8.20 -16.33 -4.64
N TRP A 143 -7.44 -16.34 -5.72
CA TRP A 143 -7.63 -15.46 -6.86
C TRP A 143 -8.35 -16.17 -8.03
N GLN A 144 -9.05 -15.40 -8.85
CA GLN A 144 -9.63 -15.87 -10.10
C GLN A 144 -9.48 -14.87 -11.26
N ASN A 145 -9.24 -15.40 -12.45
CA ASN A 145 -9.33 -14.69 -13.74
C ASN A 145 -10.56 -15.08 -14.57
N THR A 146 -10.99 -16.34 -14.51
CA THR A 146 -12.07 -16.87 -15.36
C THR A 146 -13.00 -17.81 -14.60
N PRO A 147 -14.34 -17.74 -14.79
CA PRO A 147 -15.07 -16.69 -15.51
C PRO A 147 -15.02 -15.35 -14.75
N TYR A 148 -15.04 -14.24 -15.48
CA TYR A 148 -14.91 -12.91 -14.89
C TYR A 148 -16.15 -12.54 -14.07
N ARG A 149 -16.07 -12.80 -12.76
CA ARG A 149 -17.08 -12.47 -11.75
C ARG A 149 -16.36 -11.83 -10.56
N LEU A 150 -17.09 -11.16 -9.68
CA LEU A 150 -16.54 -10.73 -8.38
C LEU A 150 -16.05 -11.94 -7.57
N ARG A 151 -16.72 -13.08 -7.75
CA ARG A 151 -16.48 -14.31 -7.01
C ARG A 151 -16.91 -15.55 -7.79
N ASN A 152 -16.21 -16.69 -7.62
CA ASN A 152 -16.65 -18.00 -8.08
C ASN A 152 -17.31 -18.83 -6.97
N ALA A 153 -17.83 -20.01 -7.33
CA ALA A 153 -18.45 -20.92 -6.38
C ALA A 153 -17.54 -21.33 -5.20
N ARG A 154 -16.22 -21.27 -5.36
CA ARG A 154 -15.25 -21.62 -4.31
C ARG A 154 -14.88 -20.46 -3.39
N GLY A 155 -15.36 -19.25 -3.69
CA GLY A 155 -15.00 -18.06 -2.93
C GLY A 155 -13.69 -17.39 -3.38
N ALA A 156 -13.09 -17.78 -4.50
CA ALA A 156 -11.98 -16.99 -5.05
C ALA A 156 -12.50 -15.65 -5.57
N ARG A 157 -11.68 -14.59 -5.47
CA ARG A 157 -12.03 -13.22 -5.89
C ARG A 157 -11.15 -12.75 -7.05
N CYS A 158 -11.70 -11.94 -7.95
CA CYS A 158 -10.86 -11.10 -8.82
C CYS A 158 -10.35 -9.91 -8.01
N ILE A 159 -9.40 -9.12 -8.55
CA ILE A 159 -8.86 -7.94 -7.85
C ILE A 159 -9.97 -6.97 -7.41
N CYS A 160 -10.90 -6.60 -8.31
CA CYS A 160 -12.05 -5.76 -7.98
C CYS A 160 -12.96 -6.40 -6.91
N GLY A 161 -13.15 -7.73 -6.97
CA GLY A 161 -13.93 -8.48 -6.00
C GLY A 161 -13.32 -8.48 -4.60
N ALA A 162 -12.00 -8.53 -4.51
CA ALA A 162 -11.28 -8.45 -3.24
C ALA A 162 -11.42 -7.06 -2.60
N MET A 163 -11.25 -5.98 -3.36
CA MET A 163 -11.46 -4.61 -2.86
C MET A 163 -12.89 -4.39 -2.36
N LEU A 164 -13.90 -4.83 -3.13
CA LEU A 164 -15.30 -4.73 -2.71
C LEU A 164 -15.62 -5.58 -1.48
N THR A 165 -14.96 -6.74 -1.35
CA THR A 165 -15.08 -7.59 -0.16
C THR A 165 -14.47 -6.89 1.07
N ALA A 166 -13.29 -6.27 0.94
CA ALA A 166 -12.67 -5.49 2.01
C ALA A 166 -13.57 -4.34 2.49
N HIS A 167 -14.19 -3.60 1.56
CA HIS A 167 -15.19 -2.57 1.89
C HIS A 167 -16.39 -3.14 2.65
N ARG A 168 -16.92 -4.30 2.23
CA ARG A 168 -18.07 -4.94 2.88
C ARG A 168 -17.73 -5.48 4.27
N LEU A 169 -16.48 -5.88 4.50
CA LEU A 169 -15.94 -6.23 5.81
C LEU A 169 -15.67 -5.00 6.71
N GLY A 170 -15.80 -3.79 6.15
CA GLY A 170 -15.70 -2.54 6.89
C GLY A 170 -14.38 -1.81 6.74
N HIS A 171 -13.51 -2.23 5.83
CA HIS A 171 -12.20 -1.59 5.64
C HIS A 171 -12.31 -0.57 4.49
N GLY A 172 -12.58 0.69 4.82
CA GLY A 172 -12.69 1.79 3.86
C GLY A 172 -14.08 2.03 3.30
N SER A 173 -14.27 3.24 2.77
CA SER A 173 -15.50 3.76 2.19
C SER A 173 -15.58 3.42 0.70
N ALA A 174 -16.71 3.73 0.05
CA ALA A 174 -16.80 3.59 -1.41
C ALA A 174 -15.74 4.46 -2.11
N GLU A 175 -15.51 5.67 -1.59
CA GLU A 175 -14.45 6.56 -2.07
C GLU A 175 -13.06 5.94 -1.89
N THR A 176 -12.79 5.28 -0.76
CA THR A 176 -11.53 4.54 -0.56
C THR A 176 -11.32 3.47 -1.64
N VAL A 177 -12.38 2.73 -2.00
CA VAL A 177 -12.32 1.71 -3.06
C VAL A 177 -11.99 2.34 -4.40
N ASP A 178 -12.64 3.45 -4.77
CA ASP A 178 -12.39 4.14 -6.04
C ASP A 178 -10.96 4.67 -6.12
N ARG A 179 -10.46 5.25 -5.03
CA ARG A 179 -9.07 5.73 -4.94
C ARG A 179 -8.04 4.60 -5.01
N ALA A 180 -8.31 3.47 -4.34
CA ALA A 180 -7.50 2.26 -4.46
C ALA A 180 -7.49 1.70 -5.90
N GLY A 181 -8.65 1.73 -6.57
CA GLY A 181 -8.76 1.37 -7.98
C GLY A 181 -7.95 2.29 -8.90
N ALA A 182 -7.96 3.60 -8.64
CA ALA A 182 -7.15 4.56 -9.40
C ALA A 182 -5.64 4.31 -9.23
N TRP A 183 -5.19 3.95 -8.02
CA TRP A 183 -3.81 3.53 -7.78
C TRP A 183 -3.42 2.28 -8.56
N LEU A 184 -4.31 1.27 -8.63
CA LEU A 184 -4.08 0.08 -9.46
C LEU A 184 -3.99 0.41 -10.95
N ILE A 185 -4.83 1.32 -11.44
CA ILE A 185 -4.76 1.77 -12.85
C ILE A 185 -3.44 2.48 -13.11
N ALA A 186 -2.98 3.35 -12.21
CA ALA A 186 -1.69 4.03 -12.34
C ALA A 186 -0.52 3.05 -12.36
N GLU A 187 -0.51 2.04 -11.48
CA GLU A 187 0.49 0.98 -11.46
C GLU A 187 0.49 0.19 -12.78
N LEU A 188 -0.70 -0.24 -13.25
CA LEU A 188 -0.86 -0.92 -14.54
C LEU A 188 -0.32 -0.09 -15.71
N ARG A 189 -0.60 1.20 -15.74
CA ARG A 189 -0.08 2.12 -16.76
C ARG A 189 1.43 2.21 -16.72
N SER A 190 2.02 2.27 -15.53
CA SER A 190 3.48 2.28 -15.38
C SER A 190 4.16 0.99 -15.85
N GLN A 191 3.43 -0.13 -15.82
CA GLN A 191 3.85 -1.43 -16.36
C GLN A 191 3.55 -1.58 -17.86
N GLY A 192 3.09 -0.52 -18.54
CA GLY A 192 2.77 -0.51 -19.97
C GLY A 192 1.39 -1.05 -20.33
N TRP A 193 0.54 -1.39 -19.35
CA TRP A 193 -0.83 -1.83 -19.62
C TRP A 193 -1.77 -0.63 -19.80
N THR A 194 -2.40 -0.53 -20.98
CA THR A 194 -3.32 0.57 -21.34
C THR A 194 -4.81 0.22 -21.15
N GLY A 195 -5.13 -1.02 -20.76
CA GLY A 195 -6.49 -1.43 -20.42
C GLY A 195 -6.89 -1.13 -18.97
N LEU A 196 -8.10 -1.52 -18.59
CA LEU A 196 -8.57 -1.41 -17.20
C LEU A 196 -8.18 -2.64 -16.35
N ILE A 197 -8.55 -2.65 -15.06
CA ILE A 197 -8.21 -3.73 -14.10
C ILE A 197 -8.88 -5.04 -14.51
N GLY A 198 -10.15 -4.99 -14.94
CA GLY A 198 -10.90 -6.16 -15.37
C GLY A 198 -10.29 -6.87 -16.59
N PRO A 199 -10.02 -6.16 -17.69
CA PRO A 199 -9.26 -6.67 -18.83
C PRO A 199 -7.90 -7.27 -18.45
N TRP A 200 -7.15 -6.60 -17.56
CA TRP A 200 -5.87 -7.14 -17.08
C TRP A 200 -6.07 -8.46 -16.33
N ASN A 201 -7.01 -8.50 -15.39
CA ASN A 201 -7.28 -9.65 -14.53
C ASN A 201 -7.71 -10.88 -15.34
N ARG A 202 -8.38 -10.70 -16.47
CA ARG A 202 -8.85 -11.81 -17.34
C ARG A 202 -7.90 -12.14 -18.49
N TYR A 203 -6.77 -11.44 -18.61
CA TYR A 203 -5.84 -11.67 -19.71
C TYR A 203 -5.28 -13.10 -19.67
N PRO A 204 -5.23 -13.84 -20.80
CA PRO A 204 -4.70 -15.20 -20.83
C PRO A 204 -3.28 -15.28 -20.28
N GLY A 205 -3.00 -16.33 -19.49
CA GLY A 205 -1.67 -16.53 -18.89
C GLY A 205 -1.44 -15.77 -17.58
N ARG A 206 -2.38 -14.93 -17.12
CA ARG A 206 -2.29 -14.32 -15.78
C ARG A 206 -2.46 -15.36 -14.68
N THR A 207 -1.65 -15.21 -13.64
CA THR A 207 -1.60 -16.09 -12.47
C THR A 207 -2.02 -15.35 -11.20
N ALA A 208 -2.27 -16.11 -10.13
CA ALA A 208 -2.49 -15.53 -8.80
C ALA A 208 -1.25 -14.76 -8.32
N ALA A 209 -0.04 -15.23 -8.66
CA ALA A 209 1.20 -14.56 -8.32
C ALA A 209 1.30 -13.18 -9.00
N ASP A 210 0.90 -13.07 -10.27
CA ASP A 210 0.86 -11.78 -10.97
C ASP A 210 -0.11 -10.81 -10.28
N ALA A 211 -1.29 -11.28 -9.89
CA ALA A 211 -2.30 -10.45 -9.22
C ALA A 211 -1.81 -9.96 -7.85
N LEU A 212 -1.14 -10.83 -7.09
CA LEU A 212 -0.54 -10.47 -5.81
C LEU A 212 0.63 -9.50 -5.99
N ALA A 213 1.48 -9.69 -6.99
CA ALA A 213 2.60 -8.80 -7.31
C ALA A 213 2.12 -7.41 -7.73
N LEU A 214 1.05 -7.33 -8.54
CA LEU A 214 0.43 -6.05 -8.91
C LEU A 214 -0.10 -5.32 -7.67
N ILE A 215 -0.80 -6.02 -6.78
CA ILE A 215 -1.31 -5.41 -5.55
C ILE A 215 -0.16 -4.98 -4.64
N ASP A 216 0.90 -5.77 -4.49
CA ASP A 216 2.06 -5.41 -3.68
C ASP A 216 2.74 -4.14 -4.18
N ALA A 217 3.02 -4.08 -5.49
CA ALA A 217 3.60 -2.89 -6.11
C ALA A 217 2.72 -1.65 -5.89
N THR A 218 1.40 -1.82 -6.01
CA THR A 218 0.44 -0.73 -5.79
C THR A 218 0.38 -0.30 -4.32
N ILE A 219 0.39 -1.24 -3.37
CA ILE A 219 0.42 -0.95 -1.93
C ILE A 219 1.67 -0.14 -1.61
N SER A 220 2.84 -0.61 -2.06
CA SER A 220 4.11 0.09 -1.85
C SER A 220 4.04 1.49 -2.44
N ARG A 221 3.61 1.64 -3.70
CA ARG A 221 3.51 2.96 -4.34
C ARG A 221 2.58 3.92 -3.59
N ALA A 222 1.37 3.47 -3.25
CA ALA A 222 0.41 4.29 -2.52
C ALA A 222 0.95 4.71 -1.14
N ALA A 223 1.56 3.77 -0.41
CA ALA A 223 2.13 4.04 0.91
C ALA A 223 3.27 5.07 0.87
N HIS A 224 4.16 5.01 -0.13
CA HIS A 224 5.22 6.01 -0.32
C HIS A 224 4.65 7.42 -0.62
N ALA A 225 3.46 7.50 -1.23
CA ALA A 225 2.74 8.75 -1.44
C ALA A 225 1.88 9.19 -0.23
N GLY A 226 1.99 8.52 0.92
CA GLY A 226 1.19 8.78 2.11
C GLY A 226 -0.29 8.39 1.97
N GLN A 227 -0.63 7.62 0.92
CA GLN A 227 -1.96 7.10 0.62
C GLN A 227 -2.09 5.62 0.96
#